data_AF-A0A7Y1VI01-F1
#
_entry.id   AF-A0A7Y1VI01-F1
#
_cell.length_a   1.000
_cell.length_b   1.000
_cell.length_c   1.000
_cell.angle_alpha   90.00
_cell.angle_beta   90.00
_cell.angle_gamma   90.00
#
_symmetry.space_group_name_H-M   'P 1'
#
loop_
_entity.id
_entity.type
_entity.pdbx_description
1 polymer ?
#
loop_
_entity_poly.entity_id
_entity_poly.type
_entity_poly.pdbx_seq_one_letter_code
_entity_poly.pdbx_strand_id
1 'polypeptide(L)'
;MTDGSAGPETIETSGEHAEKTPGLVAAFRSMEVDTRLIGMLGALAVIWISFHFWSGGTFLTPRNLWNLSVQTAAVAIMATGMVLIIVSRHINLSVGSMLAVVGMLMALLQAEILPDLLGFDHPLTWIIALIIGIAFGAALGAFQGAIIAYVGVPSFIVTLGGLLVWRGVAWWMA
;
A
#
# COMPACT_ATOMS: atom_id res chain seq x y z
N MET A 1 -79.63 -16.22 -30.25
CA MET A 1 -80.27 -17.32 -29.50
C MET A 1 -79.64 -18.58 -30.06
N THR A 2 -78.78 -19.31 -29.36
CA THR A 2 -78.80 -19.79 -27.96
C THR A 2 -77.35 -19.93 -27.48
N ASP A 3 -76.94 -19.29 -26.38
CA ASP A 3 -76.89 -19.82 -25.01
C ASP A 3 -75.95 -21.03 -24.82
N GLY A 4 -75.05 -20.89 -23.84
CA GLY A 4 -74.73 -21.99 -22.95
C GLY A 4 -73.36 -22.64 -23.13
N SER A 5 -72.36 -22.14 -22.42
CA SER A 5 -71.81 -22.83 -21.23
C SER A 5 -70.39 -22.36 -20.90
N ALA A 6 -70.27 -21.71 -19.74
CA ALA A 6 -69.02 -21.51 -19.05
C ALA A 6 -68.48 -22.88 -18.58
N GLY A 7 -67.27 -23.23 -19.01
CA GLY A 7 -66.42 -24.26 -18.42
C GLY A 7 -65.26 -23.59 -17.69
N PRO A 8 -64.78 -24.14 -16.57
CA PRO A 8 -64.00 -23.40 -15.58
C PRO A 8 -62.62 -23.00 -16.12
N GLU A 9 -62.24 -21.75 -15.89
CA GLU A 9 -60.86 -21.28 -16.00
C GLU A 9 -59.97 -22.16 -15.13
N THR A 10 -59.18 -23.03 -15.77
CA THR A 10 -58.07 -23.71 -15.11
C THR A 10 -57.02 -22.67 -14.83
N ILE A 11 -57.02 -22.16 -13.60
CA ILE A 11 -55.90 -21.44 -13.00
C ILE A 11 -54.75 -22.44 -12.89
N GLU A 12 -53.98 -22.58 -13.97
CA GLU A 12 -52.65 -23.18 -13.88
C GLU A 12 -51.73 -22.16 -13.20
N THR A 13 -51.54 -22.44 -11.93
CA THR A 13 -50.61 -21.85 -10.99
C THR A 13 -49.34 -21.34 -11.66
N SER A 14 -49.14 -20.03 -11.57
CA SER A 14 -47.85 -19.35 -11.69
C SER A 14 -46.75 -20.22 -11.09
N GLY A 15 -45.97 -20.89 -11.94
CA GLY A 15 -44.75 -21.56 -11.53
C GLY A 15 -43.84 -20.55 -10.86
N GLU A 16 -43.57 -20.77 -9.58
CA GLU A 16 -42.54 -20.08 -8.80
C GLU A 16 -41.31 -19.81 -9.67
N HIS A 17 -41.03 -18.53 -9.92
CA HIS A 17 -39.67 -18.10 -10.15
C HIS A 17 -38.91 -18.38 -8.86
N ALA A 18 -38.42 -19.62 -8.73
CA ALA A 18 -37.42 -20.00 -7.77
C ALA A 18 -36.18 -19.15 -8.07
N GLU A 19 -36.11 -17.99 -7.44
CA GLU A 19 -34.95 -17.13 -7.38
C GLU A 19 -33.83 -17.97 -6.80
N LYS A 20 -32.99 -18.52 -7.70
CA LYS A 20 -31.81 -19.29 -7.32
C LYS A 20 -30.92 -18.34 -6.53
N THR A 21 -31.00 -18.42 -5.20
CA THR A 21 -30.09 -17.75 -4.29
C THR A 21 -28.68 -18.04 -4.78
N PRO A 22 -27.85 -17.03 -5.10
CA PRO A 22 -26.51 -17.28 -5.61
C PRO A 22 -25.75 -18.01 -4.50
N GLY A 23 -25.59 -19.32 -4.67
CA GLY A 23 -24.78 -20.13 -3.76
C GLY A 23 -23.38 -19.54 -3.68
N LEU A 24 -22.69 -19.74 -2.55
CA LEU A 24 -21.31 -19.25 -2.34
C LEU A 24 -20.41 -19.49 -3.56
N VAL A 25 -20.59 -20.61 -4.27
CA VAL A 25 -19.88 -20.96 -5.50
C VAL A 25 -20.18 -20.02 -6.68
N ALA A 26 -21.43 -19.55 -6.83
CA ALA A 26 -21.81 -18.56 -7.83
C ALA A 26 -21.24 -17.17 -7.48
N ALA A 27 -21.21 -16.81 -6.19
CA ALA A 27 -20.56 -15.59 -5.70
C ALA A 27 -19.04 -15.62 -5.95
N PHE A 28 -18.37 -16.75 -5.71
CA PHE A 28 -16.95 -16.95 -6.04
C PHE A 28 -16.64 -16.94 -7.54
N ARG A 29 -17.60 -17.34 -8.39
CA ARG A 29 -17.47 -17.33 -9.85
C ARG A 29 -17.81 -15.97 -10.48
N SER A 30 -18.67 -15.17 -9.83
CA SER A 30 -18.97 -13.79 -10.24
C SER A 30 -17.90 -12.80 -9.79
N MET A 31 -17.08 -13.16 -8.80
CA MET A 31 -15.81 -12.49 -8.58
C MET A 31 -14.90 -12.89 -9.73
N GLU A 32 -14.57 -11.96 -10.63
CA GLU A 32 -13.55 -12.13 -11.66
C GLU A 32 -12.17 -12.26 -10.98
N VAL A 33 -11.94 -13.36 -10.26
CA VAL A 33 -10.69 -13.59 -9.54
C VAL A 33 -9.60 -13.83 -10.58
N ASP A 34 -8.78 -12.80 -10.78
CA ASP A 34 -7.62 -12.88 -11.67
C ASP A 34 -6.74 -14.05 -11.24
N THR A 35 -6.54 -15.01 -12.14
CA THR A 35 -5.70 -16.19 -11.92
C THR A 35 -4.28 -15.79 -11.53
N ARG A 36 -3.81 -14.59 -11.95
CA ARG A 36 -2.53 -14.02 -11.51
C ARG A 36 -2.52 -13.70 -10.02
N LEU A 37 -3.60 -13.13 -9.47
CA LEU A 37 -3.70 -12.83 -8.04
C LEU A 37 -3.68 -14.13 -7.22
N ILE A 38 -4.42 -15.15 -7.66
CA ILE A 38 -4.40 -16.48 -7.00
C ILE A 38 -2.98 -17.06 -7.05
N GLY A 39 -2.31 -16.97 -8.20
CA GLY A 39 -0.93 -17.43 -8.35
C GLY A 39 0.06 -16.70 -7.43
N MET A 40 -0.07 -15.38 -7.30
CA MET A 40 0.74 -14.56 -6.40
C MET A 40 0.49 -14.88 -4.92
N LEU A 41 -0.78 -15.04 -4.53
CA LEU A 41 -1.14 -15.43 -3.17
C LEU A 41 -0.65 -16.86 -2.85
N GLY A 42 -0.73 -17.78 -3.81
CA GLY A 42 -0.18 -19.12 -3.70
C GLY A 42 1.34 -19.09 -3.51
N ALA A 43 2.06 -18.33 -4.33
CA ALA A 43 3.50 -18.14 -4.19
C ALA A 43 3.88 -17.53 -2.82
N LEU A 44 3.13 -16.53 -2.36
CA LEU A 44 3.32 -15.92 -1.04
C LEU A 44 3.13 -16.94 0.08
N ALA A 45 2.07 -17.76 0.02
CA ALA A 45 1.80 -18.81 1.00
C ALA A 45 2.94 -19.85 1.04
N VAL A 46 3.43 -20.27 -0.13
CA VAL A 46 4.58 -21.20 -0.22
C VAL A 46 5.82 -20.59 0.44
N ILE A 47 6.13 -19.32 0.16
CA ILE A 47 7.26 -18.61 0.76
C ILE A 47 7.12 -18.55 2.29
N TRP A 48 5.93 -18.19 2.79
CA TRP A 48 5.64 -18.07 4.21
C TRP A 48 5.78 -19.39 4.97
N ILE A 49 5.20 -20.46 4.42
CA ILE A 49 5.26 -21.79 5.01
C ILE A 49 6.71 -22.30 5.02
N SER A 50 7.43 -22.12 3.91
CA SER A 50 8.83 -22.52 3.78
C SER A 50 9.72 -21.83 4.83
N PHE A 51 9.58 -20.51 4.98
CA PHE A 51 10.34 -19.77 5.98
C PHE A 51 9.92 -20.10 7.41
N HIS A 52 8.64 -20.38 7.67
CA HIS A 52 8.20 -20.80 9.00
C HIS A 52 8.84 -22.10 9.46
N PHE A 53 8.92 -23.10 8.58
CA PHE A 53 9.58 -24.35 8.91
C PHE A 53 11.10 -24.17 9.06
N TRP A 54 11.73 -23.43 8.13
CA TRP A 54 13.18 -23.22 8.19
C TRP A 54 13.60 -22.37 9.40
N SER A 55 12.76 -21.43 9.83
CA SER A 55 13.04 -20.57 10.98
C SER A 55 12.68 -21.20 12.33
N GLY A 56 12.29 -22.48 12.36
CA GLY A 56 11.91 -23.17 13.60
C GLY A 56 10.63 -22.64 14.24
N GLY A 57 9.69 -22.14 13.44
CA GLY A 57 8.39 -21.66 13.92
C GLY A 57 8.32 -20.15 14.17
N THR A 58 9.41 -19.40 13.98
CA THR A 58 9.48 -17.97 14.34
C THR A 58 8.88 -17.01 13.29
N PHE A 59 8.75 -17.45 12.03
CA PHE A 59 8.33 -16.57 10.93
C PHE A 59 6.87 -16.11 11.00
N LEU A 60 5.92 -17.03 11.22
CA LEU A 60 4.48 -16.72 11.29
C LEU A 60 4.02 -16.25 12.69
N THR A 61 4.94 -15.72 13.51
CA THR A 61 4.57 -15.15 14.81
C THR A 61 3.85 -13.81 14.63
N PRO A 62 2.89 -13.44 15.52
CA PRO A 62 2.17 -12.16 15.41
C PRO A 62 3.11 -10.95 15.37
N ARG A 63 4.21 -10.98 16.13
CA ARG A 63 5.24 -9.94 16.14
C ARG A 63 5.93 -9.81 14.78
N ASN A 64 6.34 -10.93 14.18
CA ASN A 64 6.99 -10.88 12.88
C ASN A 64 6.03 -10.48 11.75
N LEU A 65 4.79 -10.99 11.78
CA LEU A 65 3.75 -10.57 10.82
C LEU A 65 3.41 -9.09 10.95
N TRP A 66 3.36 -8.55 12.17
CA TRP A 66 3.21 -7.11 12.40
C TRP A 66 4.38 -6.33 11.78
N ASN A 67 5.62 -6.74 12.06
CA ASN A 67 6.82 -6.08 11.53
C ASN A 67 6.87 -6.14 9.99
N LEU A 68 6.52 -7.27 9.38
CA LEU A 68 6.43 -7.44 7.93
C LEU A 68 5.33 -6.55 7.34
N SER A 69 4.19 -6.45 8.01
CA SER A 69 3.07 -5.61 7.57
C SER A 69 3.45 -4.13 7.59
N VAL A 70 4.10 -3.66 8.66
CA VAL A 70 4.58 -2.27 8.78
C VAL A 70 5.62 -1.95 7.70
N GLN A 71 6.59 -2.83 7.47
CA GLN A 71 7.61 -2.64 6.42
C GLN A 71 6.99 -2.64 5.01
N THR A 72 6.04 -3.54 4.76
CA THR A 72 5.35 -3.65 3.46
C THR A 72 4.44 -2.45 3.22
N ALA A 73 3.77 -1.93 4.25
CA ALA A 73 2.92 -0.75 4.15
C ALA A 73 3.71 0.47 3.65
N ALA A 74 4.94 0.69 4.14
CA ALA A 74 5.79 1.77 3.65
C ALA A 74 6.08 1.65 2.13
N VAL A 75 6.39 0.44 1.65
CA VAL A 75 6.61 0.17 0.22
C VAL A 75 5.33 0.37 -0.59
N ALA A 76 4.17 -0.06 -0.09
CA ALA A 76 2.88 0.10 -0.77
C ALA A 76 2.48 1.58 -0.91
N ILE A 77 2.68 2.38 0.14
CA ILE A 77 2.43 3.84 0.10
C ILE A 77 3.34 4.51 -0.92
N MET A 78 4.64 4.18 -0.90
CA MET A 78 5.61 4.70 -1.89
C MET A 78 5.24 4.31 -3.32
N ALA A 79 4.88 3.04 -3.55
CA ALA A 79 4.50 2.54 -4.87
C ALA A 79 3.30 3.31 -5.43
N THR A 80 2.32 3.63 -4.59
CA THR A 80 1.15 4.45 -4.97
C THR A 80 1.59 5.83 -5.48
N GLY A 81 2.53 6.50 -4.79
CA GLY A 81 3.09 7.77 -5.26
C GLY A 81 3.89 7.64 -6.55
N MET A 82 4.62 6.54 -6.73
CA MET A 82 5.39 6.25 -7.95
C MET A 82 4.51 6.10 -9.19
N VAL A 83 3.27 5.60 -9.04
CA VAL A 83 2.32 5.51 -10.16
C VAL A 83 2.10 6.89 -10.80
N LEU A 84 1.94 7.95 -10.00
CA LEU A 84 1.73 9.31 -10.51
C LEU A 84 2.93 9.80 -11.34
N ILE A 85 4.15 9.44 -10.93
CA ILE A 85 5.39 9.80 -11.63
C ILE A 85 5.50 9.06 -12.96
N ILE A 86 5.20 7.76 -12.96
CA ILE A 86 5.26 6.91 -14.16
C ILE A 86 4.21 7.32 -15.19
N VAL A 87 2.98 7.59 -14.76
CA VAL A 87 1.90 8.08 -15.64
C VAL A 87 2.28 9.42 -16.26
N SER A 88 3.01 10.27 -15.53
CA SER A 88 3.57 11.52 -16.03
C SER A 88 4.77 11.34 -16.98
N ARG A 89 5.14 10.09 -17.34
CA ARG A 89 6.29 9.72 -18.18
C ARG A 89 7.65 10.13 -17.60
N HIS A 90 7.75 10.20 -16.27
CA HIS A 90 9.00 10.48 -15.57
C HIS A 90 9.49 9.22 -14.83
N ILE A 91 10.75 9.23 -14.41
CA ILE A 91 11.37 8.17 -13.59
C ILE A 91 11.78 8.78 -12.25
N ASN A 92 11.59 8.05 -11.15
CA ASN A 92 12.11 8.45 -9.85
C ASN A 92 12.92 7.33 -9.20
N LEU A 93 14.23 7.52 -9.19
CA LEU A 93 15.18 6.62 -8.55
C LEU A 93 15.41 6.99 -7.07
N SER A 94 15.26 8.27 -6.72
CA SER A 94 15.64 8.80 -5.39
C SER A 94 14.70 8.42 -4.25
N VAL A 95 13.48 7.93 -4.51
CA VAL A 95 12.46 7.75 -3.46
C VAL A 95 12.93 6.87 -2.29
N GLY A 96 13.67 5.79 -2.57
CA GLY A 96 14.18 4.92 -1.51
C GLY A 96 15.19 5.64 -0.62
N SER A 97 16.07 6.45 -1.21
CA SER A 97 17.02 7.26 -0.45
C SER A 97 16.36 8.41 0.31
N MET A 98 15.28 8.99 -0.24
CA MET A 98 14.49 10.00 0.48
C MET A 98 13.77 9.37 1.68
N LEU A 99 13.20 8.17 1.54
CA LEU A 99 12.62 7.43 2.66
C LEU A 99 13.67 7.20 3.76
N ALA A 100 14.90 6.83 3.39
CA ALA A 100 15.98 6.63 4.35
C ALA A 100 16.30 7.92 5.13
N VAL A 101 16.48 9.05 4.45
CA VAL A 101 16.75 10.34 5.14
C VAL A 101 15.59 10.78 6.02
N VAL A 102 14.36 10.71 5.51
CA VAL A 102 13.16 11.11 6.29
C VAL A 102 12.98 10.20 7.49
N GLY A 103 13.19 8.89 7.33
CA GLY A 103 13.15 7.92 8.42
C GLY A 103 14.22 8.17 9.48
N MET A 104 15.46 8.45 9.07
CA MET A 104 16.56 8.81 9.97
C MET A 104 16.30 10.12 10.71
N LEU A 105 15.80 11.15 10.01
CA LEU A 105 15.38 12.40 10.65
C LEU A 105 14.32 12.15 11.72
N MET A 106 13.28 11.36 11.40
CA MET A 106 12.24 11.02 12.37
C MET A 106 12.79 10.21 13.55
N ALA A 107 13.73 9.30 13.31
CA ALA A 107 14.40 8.54 14.36
C ALA A 107 15.21 9.47 15.28
N LEU A 108 16.03 10.37 14.74
CA LEU A 108 16.80 11.36 15.51
C LEU A 108 15.90 12.30 16.30
N LEU A 109 14.78 12.74 15.70
CA LEU A 109 13.78 13.55 16.39
C LEU A 109 13.22 12.82 17.61
N GLN A 110 12.87 11.54 17.48
CA GLN A 110 12.26 10.77 18.58
C GLN A 110 13.28 10.25 19.60
N ALA A 111 14.52 9.99 19.20
CA ALA A 111 15.54 9.38 20.04
C ALA A 111 16.39 10.39 20.82
N GLU A 112 16.65 11.57 20.26
CA GLU A 112 17.57 12.55 20.85
C GLU A 112 16.91 13.92 21.02
N ILE A 113 16.45 14.52 19.92
CA ILE A 113 16.07 15.94 19.91
C ILE A 113 14.83 16.22 20.77
N LEU A 114 13.71 15.53 20.53
CA LEU A 114 12.47 15.79 21.28
C LEU A 114 12.55 15.33 22.74
N PRO A 115 13.19 14.21 23.10
CA PRO A 115 13.40 13.86 24.50
C PRO A 115 14.12 14.95 25.31
N ASP A 116 15.12 15.63 24.74
CA ASP A 116 15.83 16.74 25.41
C ASP A 116 14.96 17.98 25.61
N LEU A 117 13.98 18.21 24.72
CA LEU A 117 13.10 19.38 24.73
C LEU A 117 11.81 19.19 25.54
N LEU A 118 11.21 18.00 25.47
CA LEU A 118 9.86 17.69 25.98
C LEU A 118 9.87 16.68 27.14
N GLY A 119 11.02 16.04 27.39
CA GLY A 119 11.15 14.91 28.30
C GLY A 119 10.98 13.56 27.61
N PHE A 120 11.56 12.53 28.21
CA PHE A 120 11.43 11.15 27.74
C PHE A 120 9.95 10.70 27.73
N ASP A 121 9.55 10.03 26.65
CA ASP A 121 8.22 9.42 26.46
C ASP A 121 7.04 10.41 26.48
N HIS A 122 7.27 11.67 26.10
CA HIS A 122 6.19 12.64 25.97
C HIS A 122 5.18 12.22 24.87
N PRO A 123 3.85 12.23 25.12
CA PRO A 123 2.85 11.70 24.18
C PRO A 123 2.77 12.45 22.85
N LEU A 124 3.29 13.68 22.79
CA LEU A 124 3.35 14.47 21.54
C LEU A 124 4.56 14.14 20.67
N THR A 125 5.54 13.37 21.16
CA THR A 125 6.81 13.14 20.46
C THR A 125 6.61 12.52 19.08
N TRP A 126 5.76 11.49 18.99
CA TRP A 126 5.49 10.83 17.71
C TRP A 126 4.70 11.73 16.75
N ILE A 127 3.78 12.57 17.26
CA ILE A 127 2.96 13.48 16.44
C ILE A 127 3.85 14.55 15.82
N ILE A 128 4.72 15.18 16.61
CA ILE A 128 5.63 16.23 16.15
C ILE A 128 6.62 15.65 15.13
N ALA A 129 7.22 14.49 15.44
CA ALA A 129 8.12 13.82 14.51
C ALA A 129 7.42 13.45 13.18
N LEU A 130 6.16 13.01 13.23
CA LEU A 130 5.37 12.71 12.04
C LEU A 130 5.12 13.95 11.18
N ILE A 131 4.69 15.06 11.79
CA ILE A 131 4.43 16.32 11.08
C ILE A 131 5.71 16.84 10.42
N ILE A 132 6.82 16.86 11.16
CA ILE A 132 8.12 17.30 10.63
C ILE A 132 8.58 16.37 9.50
N GLY A 133 8.43 15.05 9.67
CA GLY A 133 8.78 14.07 8.64
C GLY A 133 7.99 14.25 7.34
N ILE A 134 6.68 14.45 7.43
CA ILE A 134 5.82 14.72 6.27
C ILE A 134 6.23 16.04 5.60
N ALA A 135 6.39 17.12 6.37
CA ALA A 135 6.78 18.42 5.85
C ALA A 135 8.15 18.36 5.14
N PHE A 136 9.12 17.69 5.76
CA PHE A 136 10.46 17.52 5.20
C PHE A 136 10.45 16.66 3.93
N GLY A 137 9.76 15.52 3.94
CA GLY A 137 9.60 14.67 2.76
C GLY A 137 8.90 15.40 1.60
N ALA A 138 7.85 16.18 1.89
CA ALA A 138 7.18 17.01 0.91
C ALA A 138 8.10 18.10 0.35
N ALA A 139 8.92 18.74 1.19
CA ALA A 139 9.89 19.74 0.75
C ALA A 139 10.96 19.15 -0.17
N LEU A 140 11.51 17.97 0.16
CA LEU A 140 12.49 17.28 -0.70
C LEU A 140 11.87 16.87 -2.05
N GLY A 141 10.62 16.38 -2.02
CA GLY A 141 9.87 16.03 -3.23
C GLY A 141 9.58 17.25 -4.10
N ALA A 142 9.13 18.35 -3.48
CA ALA A 142 8.88 19.62 -4.17
C ALA A 142 10.16 20.23 -4.74
N PHE A 143 11.29 20.13 -4.04
CA PHE A 143 12.58 20.60 -4.53
C PHE A 143 13.00 19.86 -5.81
N GLN A 144 13.02 18.53 -5.79
CA GLN A 144 13.35 17.75 -6.98
C GLN A 144 12.32 17.96 -8.11
N GLY A 145 11.03 17.99 -7.76
CA GLY A 145 9.94 18.26 -8.69
C GLY A 145 10.05 19.63 -9.35
N ALA A 146 10.44 20.67 -8.60
CA ALA A 146 10.61 22.01 -9.12
C ALA A 146 11.77 22.10 -10.13
N ILE A 147 12.88 21.41 -9.88
CA ILE A 147 13.99 21.33 -10.85
C ILE A 147 13.50 20.67 -12.14
N ILE A 148 12.72 19.59 -12.05
CA ILE A 148 12.20 18.91 -13.23
C ILE A 148 11.19 19.80 -13.97
N ALA A 149 10.25 20.40 -13.26
CA ALA A 149 9.12 21.14 -13.84
C ALA A 149 9.51 22.53 -14.39
N TYR A 150 10.36 23.27 -13.67
CA TYR A 150 10.67 24.67 -14.01
C TYR A 150 12.05 24.85 -14.65
N VAL A 151 13.05 24.06 -14.23
CA VAL A 151 14.41 24.14 -14.84
C VAL A 151 14.48 23.26 -16.10
N GLY A 152 13.59 22.29 -16.25
CA GLY A 152 13.51 21.43 -17.44
C GLY A 152 14.60 20.36 -17.50
N VAL A 153 15.23 20.05 -16.37
CA VAL A 153 16.25 18.99 -16.31
C VAL A 153 15.56 17.61 -16.37
N PRO A 154 16.07 16.66 -17.18
CA PRO A 154 15.50 15.32 -17.25
C PRO A 154 15.39 14.65 -15.86
N SER A 155 14.21 14.10 -15.53
CA SER A 155 13.93 13.47 -14.23
C SER A 155 14.90 12.37 -13.82
N PHE A 156 15.39 11.59 -14.77
CA PHE A 156 16.41 10.58 -14.50
C PHE A 156 17.67 11.19 -13.88
N ILE A 157 18.16 12.33 -14.40
CA ILE A 157 19.38 12.98 -13.91
C ILE A 157 19.13 13.56 -12.51
N VAL A 158 18.01 14.27 -12.33
CA VAL A 158 17.66 14.87 -11.04
C VAL A 158 17.51 13.79 -9.96
N THR A 159 16.81 12.70 -10.27
CA THR A 159 16.54 11.64 -9.28
C THR A 159 17.70 10.67 -9.10
N LEU A 160 18.58 10.49 -10.08
CA LEU A 160 19.85 9.77 -9.90
C LEU A 160 20.79 10.58 -8.98
N GLY A 161 20.97 11.87 -9.25
CA GLY A 161 21.76 12.77 -8.40
C GLY A 161 21.18 12.85 -6.99
N GLY A 162 19.85 12.99 -6.89
CA GLY A 162 19.12 12.92 -5.62
C GLY A 162 19.37 11.62 -4.88
N LEU A 163 19.34 10.47 -5.57
CA LEU A 163 19.65 9.17 -4.96
C LEU A 163 21.02 9.17 -4.28
N LEU A 164 22.05 9.71 -4.93
CA LEU A 164 23.41 9.75 -4.39
C LEU A 164 23.50 10.71 -3.20
N VAL A 165 22.94 11.92 -3.33
CA VAL A 165 22.96 12.95 -2.27
C VAL A 165 22.21 12.47 -1.03
N TRP A 166 20.95 12.05 -1.16
CA TRP A 166 20.15 11.64 -0.02
C TRP A 166 20.68 10.38 0.63
N ARG A 167 21.22 9.45 -0.16
CA ARG A 167 21.88 8.27 0.42
C ARG A 167 23.13 8.64 1.22
N GLY A 168 23.91 9.61 0.76
CA GLY A 168 25.04 10.16 1.52
C GLY A 168 24.60 10.84 2.81
N VAL A 169 23.55 11.66 2.75
CA VAL A 169 22.97 12.33 3.93
C VAL A 169 22.44 11.30 4.94
N ALA A 170 21.72 10.28 4.48
CA ALA A 170 21.21 9.22 5.35
C ALA A 170 22.35 8.47 6.05
N TRP A 171 23.46 8.23 5.35
CA TRP A 171 24.64 7.59 5.93
C TRP A 171 25.36 8.49 6.94
N TRP A 172 25.36 9.81 6.73
CA TRP A 172 25.94 10.77 7.68
C TRP A 172 25.10 10.97 8.95
N MET A 173 23.77 10.77 8.85
CA MET A 173 22.84 10.84 9.98
C MET A 173 22.83 9.58 10.85
N ALA A 174 23.39 8.47 10.38
CA ALA A 174 23.40 7.17 11.04
C ALA A 174 24.65 6.97 11.91
#